data_AF-A0A8C5VTI5-F1
#
_entry.id   AF-A0A8C5VTI5-F1
#
_cell.length_a   1.000
_cell.length_b   1.000
_cell.length_c   1.000
_cell.angle_alpha   90.00
_cell.angle_beta   90.00
_cell.angle_gamma   90.00
#
_symmetry.space_group_name_H-M   'P 1'
#
loop_
_entity.id
_entity.type
_entity.pdbx_description
1 polymer ?
#
loop_
_entity_poly.entity_id
_entity_poly.type
_entity_poly.pdbx_seq_one_letter_code
_entity_poly.pdbx_strand_id
1 'polypeptide(L)' 'LSFLCFFGPIREIDIGLNDRETRKMEEMKTEDGKVEKHYLFYDRESVKLNFSMTRVMLMNF' A
#
# COMPACT_ATOMS: atom_id res chain seq x y z
N LEU A 1 9.51 -5.14 -38.18
CA LEU A 1 8.16 -4.60 -37.92
C LEU A 1 7.56 -5.36 -36.74
N SER A 2 7.93 -5.03 -35.49
CA SER A 2 7.26 -5.53 -34.26
C SER A 2 7.95 -5.02 -32.98
N PHE A 3 7.86 -3.71 -32.72
CA PHE A 3 8.28 -3.07 -31.46
C PHE A 3 7.09 -2.75 -30.52
N LEU A 4 5.91 -3.33 -30.77
CA LEU A 4 4.64 -2.76 -30.30
C LEU A 4 3.86 -3.57 -29.23
N CYS A 5 4.42 -4.62 -28.62
CA CYS A 5 3.57 -5.60 -27.91
C CYS A 5 3.86 -5.90 -26.43
N PHE A 6 4.61 -5.10 -25.67
CA PHE A 6 4.75 -5.38 -24.23
C PHE A 6 4.70 -4.14 -23.33
N PHE A 7 3.54 -3.48 -23.30
CA PHE A 7 3.17 -2.56 -22.21
C PHE A 7 1.79 -2.95 -21.67
N GLY A 8 1.78 -3.82 -20.66
CA GLY A 8 0.60 -3.99 -19.83
C GLY A 8 0.39 -2.73 -18.98
N PRO A 9 -0.86 -2.35 -18.64
CA PRO A 9 -1.08 -1.29 -17.66
C PRO A 9 -0.47 -1.71 -16.33
N ILE A 10 0.56 -1.01 -15.86
CA ILE A 10 1.03 -1.17 -14.49
C ILE A 10 0.02 -0.42 -13.62
N ARG A 11 -0.56 -1.14 -12.66
CA ARG A 11 -1.54 -0.63 -11.72
C ARG A 11 -0.86 -0.60 -10.36
N GLU A 12 -0.52 0.60 -9.91
CA GLU A 12 -0.06 0.81 -8.54
C GLU A 12 -1.29 1.01 -7.66
N ILE A 13 -1.35 0.25 -6.57
CA ILE A 13 -2.41 0.35 -5.57
C ILE A 13 -1.76 0.92 -4.32
N ASP A 14 -2.22 2.10 -3.92
CA ASP A 14 -1.86 2.68 -2.63
C ASP A 14 -3.04 2.55 -1.66
N ILE A 15 -2.71 2.13 -0.44
CA ILE A 15 -3.68 1.85 0.62
C ILE A 15 -3.42 2.83 1.75
N GLY A 16 -4.29 3.83 1.87
CA GLY A 16 -4.23 4.83 2.93
C GLY A 16 -5.24 4.54 4.03
N LEU A 17 -4.83 4.75 5.28
CA LEU A 17 -5.74 4.81 6.41
C LEU A 17 -6.27 6.23 6.57
N ASN A 18 -7.57 6.38 6.79
CA ASN A 18 -8.16 7.72 6.96
C ASN A 18 -7.62 8.43 8.22
N ASP A 19 -7.43 7.68 9.31
CA ASP A 19 -7.04 8.22 10.61
C ASP A 19 -5.53 8.01 10.86
N ARG A 20 -4.72 8.04 9.80
CA ARG A 20 -3.29 7.71 9.80
C ARG A 20 -2.48 8.50 10.82
N GLU A 21 -2.79 9.78 10.99
CA GLU A 21 -2.02 10.73 11.80
C GLU A 21 -2.35 10.66 13.30
N THR A 22 -3.57 10.25 13.64
CA THR A 22 -4.07 10.21 15.02
C THR A 22 -4.06 8.80 15.61
N ARG A 23 -3.89 7.77 14.78
CA ARG A 23 -3.91 6.38 15.22
C ARG A 23 -2.59 5.95 15.89
N LYS A 24 -2.74 5.19 16.98
CA LYS A 24 -1.63 4.58 17.72
C LYS A 24 -0.92 3.52 16.87
N MET A 25 0.41 3.60 16.84
CA MET A 25 1.27 2.56 16.29
C MET A 25 1.92 1.78 17.43
N GLU A 26 2.07 0.47 17.25
CA GLU A 26 2.84 -0.38 18.17
C GLU A 26 4.01 -1.05 17.45
N GLU A 27 5.07 -1.28 18.22
CA GLU A 27 6.28 -1.94 17.76
C GLU A 27 6.11 -3.45 17.88
N MET A 28 6.23 -4.15 16.76
CA MET A 28 6.18 -5.59 16.70
C MET A 28 7.53 -6.12 16.23
N LYS A 29 8.04 -7.12 16.94
CA LYS A 29 9.21 -7.87 16.50
C LYS A 29 8.77 -8.87 15.45
N THR A 30 9.30 -8.76 14.24
CA THR A 30 9.13 -9.76 13.19
C THR A 30 10.01 -10.97 13.45
N GLU A 31 9.72 -12.07 12.75
CA GLU A 31 10.44 -13.34 12.88
C GLU A 31 11.93 -13.21 12.58
N ASP A 32 12.29 -12.32 11.65
CA ASP A 32 13.66 -11.94 11.31
C ASP A 32 14.36 -11.08 12.38
N GLY A 33 13.70 -10.81 13.51
CA GLY A 33 14.22 -10.00 14.62
C GLY A 33 14.20 -8.49 14.37
N LYS A 34 13.61 -8.03 13.26
CA LYS A 34 13.44 -6.59 12.99
C LYS A 34 12.26 -6.04 13.80
N VAL A 35 12.35 -4.77 14.18
CA VAL A 35 11.23 -4.06 14.83
C VAL A 35 10.53 -3.23 13.78
N GLU A 36 9.25 -3.53 13.55
CA GLU A 36 8.40 -2.79 12.63
C GLU A 36 7.23 -2.15 13.38
N LYS A 37 6.82 -0.95 12.93
CA LYS A 37 5.69 -0.22 13.51
C LYS A 37 4.44 -0.51 12.71
N HIS A 38 3.44 -1.09 13.36
CA HIS A 38 2.15 -1.43 12.76
C HIS A 38 1.03 -0.66 13.45
N TYR A 39 -0.05 -0.39 12.70
CA TYR A 39 -1.25 0.24 13.27
C TYR A 39 -1.96 -0.72 14.21
N LEU A 40 -2.22 -0.28 15.44
CA LEU A 40 -2.94 -1.07 16.42
C LEU A 40 -4.45 -0.94 16.21
N PHE A 41 -5.15 -2.07 16.22
CA PHE A 41 -6.61 -2.14 16.14
C PHE A 41 -7.15 -2.95 17.30
N TYR A 42 -8.26 -2.48 17.87
CA TYR A 42 -8.98 -3.20 18.92
C TYR A 42 -10.25 -3.85 18.37
N ASP A 43 -10.70 -4.90 19.04
CA ASP A 43 -11.96 -5.55 18.71
C ASP A 43 -13.11 -4.53 18.76
N ARG A 44 -14.02 -4.58 17.77
CA ARG A 44 -15.12 -3.63 17.51
C ARG A 44 -14.72 -2.25 16.95
N GLU A 45 -13.46 -1.98 16.61
CA GLU A 45 -13.08 -0.75 15.90
C GLU A 45 -13.45 -0.83 14.41
N SER A 46 -14.02 0.24 13.86
CA SER A 46 -14.31 0.32 12.42
C SER A 46 -13.08 0.75 11.63
N VAL A 47 -12.66 -0.06 10.67
CA VAL A 47 -11.50 0.22 9.82
C VAL A 47 -11.96 0.98 8.57
N LYS A 48 -11.53 2.24 8.43
CA LYS A 48 -11.76 3.06 7.23
C LYS A 48 -10.48 3.16 6.40
N LEU A 49 -10.55 2.63 5.18
CA LEU A 49 -9.44 2.58 4.22
C LEU A 49 -9.82 3.33 2.96
N ASN A 50 -8.86 4.09 2.44
CA ASN A 50 -8.95 4.73 1.14
C ASN A 50 -8.02 3.97 0.19
N PHE A 51 -8.59 3.49 -0.91
CA PHE A 51 -7.84 2.82 -1.96
C PHE A 51 -7.67 3.80 -3.12
N SER A 52 -6.43 4.09 -3.47
CA SER A 52 -6.13 4.85 -4.68
C SER A 52 -5.44 3.93 -5.68
N MET A 53 -5.86 4.04 -6.94
CA MET A 53 -5.36 3.21 -8.03
C MET A 53 -4.77 4.13 -9.10
N THR A 54 -3.46 4.09 -9.23
CA THR A 54 -2.74 4.88 -10.22
C THR A 54 -2.41 4.01 -11.42
N ARG A 55 -2.86 4.44 -12.60
CA ARG A 55 -2.52 3.78 -13.86
C ARG A 55 -1.21 4.38 -14.37
N VAL A 56 -0.14 3.60 -14.32
CA VAL A 56 1.16 3.97 -14.87
C VAL A 56 1.23 3.44 -16.30
N MET A 57 1.44 4.35 -17.26
CA MET A 57 1.71 4.00 -18.65
C MET A 57 3.22 4.05 -18.86
N LEU A 58 3.84 2.88 -19.06
CA LEU A 58 5.24 2.84 -19.50
C LEU A 58 5.28 3.26 -20.97
N MET A 59 5.99 4.35 -21.26
CA MET A 59 6.39 4.72 -22.62
C MET A 59 7.89 4.46 -22.71
N ASN A 60 8.31 3.37 -23.37
CA ASN A 60 9.72 3.28 -23.77
C ASN A 60 9.91 4.17 -25.00
N PHE A 61 10.85 5.11 -24.91
CA PHE A 61 11.36 5.91 -26.03
C PHE A 61 12.40 5.13 -26.83
#